data_AF-A0A6I9MSV8-F1
#
_entry.id   AF-A0A6I9MSV8-F1
#
_cell.length_a   1.000
_cell.length_b   1.000
_cell.length_c   1.000
_cell.angle_alpha   90.00
_cell.angle_beta   90.00
_cell.angle_gamma   90.00
#
_symmetry.space_group_name_H-M   'P 1'
#
loop_
_entity.id
_entity.type
_entity.pdbx_description
1 polymer ?
#
loop_
_entity_poly.entity_id
_entity_poly.type
_entity_poly.pdbx_seq_one_letter_code
_entity_poly.pdbx_strand_id
1 'polypeptide(L)'
;HYPIAWVNTMVFDYKGQLKTGDIILHCWSSFPDELEEMLNPIGTIQTNPYTENATALHIHFPEHSSHSIIFPPFDKVRQLFSLLFPFSIADRRRPSHCQ
;
A
#
# COMPACT_ATOMS: atom_id res chain seq x y z
N HIS A 1 -24.58 -8.36 -3.94
CA HIS A 1 -24.20 -7.76 -2.65
C HIS A 1 -24.32 -6.25 -2.82
N TYR A 2 -24.99 -5.53 -1.92
CA TYR A 2 -25.18 -4.08 -2.05
C TYR A 2 -24.08 -3.35 -1.28
N PRO A 3 -23.29 -2.46 -1.89
CA PRO A 3 -22.21 -1.79 -1.20
C PRO A 3 -22.77 -0.73 -0.24
N ILE A 4 -22.26 -0.69 1.00
CA ILE A 4 -22.81 0.15 2.10
C ILE A 4 -21.90 1.34 2.39
N ALA A 5 -20.61 1.10 2.59
CA ALA A 5 -19.58 2.14 2.67
C ALA A 5 -18.22 1.58 2.21
N TRP A 6 -17.27 2.45 1.89
CA TRP A 6 -15.89 2.07 1.58
C TRP A 6 -14.88 2.99 2.26
N VAL A 7 -13.68 2.47 2.53
CA VAL A 7 -12.56 3.25 3.03
C VAL A 7 -11.26 2.58 2.63
N ASN A 8 -10.26 3.37 2.23
CA ASN A 8 -8.92 2.90 1.97
C ASN A 8 -7.99 3.40 3.07
N THR A 9 -6.98 2.61 3.42
CA THR A 9 -5.93 3.02 4.35
C THR A 9 -4.59 2.50 3.87
N MET A 10 -3.54 3.32 4.02
CA MET A 10 -2.17 2.86 3.79
C MET A 10 -1.75 1.89 4.89
N VAL A 11 -0.99 0.86 4.52
CA VAL A 11 -0.39 -0.10 5.46
C VAL A 11 0.84 0.49 6.15
N PHE A 12 1.63 1.28 5.43
CA PHE A 12 2.74 2.07 5.97
C PHE A 12 2.30 3.52 6.17
N ASP A 13 2.81 4.17 7.23
CA ASP A 13 2.61 5.59 7.46
C ASP A 13 3.52 6.46 6.56
N TYR A 14 3.44 7.78 6.73
CA TYR A 14 4.23 8.74 5.94
C TYR A 14 5.75 8.68 6.20
N LYS A 15 6.18 8.07 7.31
CA LYS A 15 7.59 7.82 7.63
C LYS A 15 8.06 6.45 7.11
N GLY A 16 7.17 5.70 6.47
CA GLY A 16 7.43 4.34 6.03
C GLY A 16 7.39 3.32 7.17
N GLN A 17 6.82 3.65 8.33
CA GLN A 17 6.64 2.69 9.43
C GLN A 17 5.37 1.87 9.21
N LEU A 18 5.44 0.57 9.45
CA LEU A 18 4.27 -0.32 9.39
C LEU A 18 3.30 0.08 10.51
N LYS A 19 2.04 0.33 10.16
CA LYS A 19 1.01 0.64 11.16
C LYS A 19 0.74 -0.58 12.05
N THR A 20 0.55 -0.34 13.33
CA THR A 20 0.20 -1.33 14.36
C THR A 20 -0.89 -0.79 15.28
N GLY A 21 -1.58 -1.67 16.00
CA GLY A 21 -2.59 -1.32 16.99
C GLY A 21 -3.97 -1.02 16.41
N ASP A 22 -4.84 -0.49 17.27
CA ASP A 22 -6.25 -0.20 16.93
C ASP A 22 -6.38 1.11 16.16
N ILE A 23 -7.13 1.06 15.05
CA ILE A 23 -7.39 2.21 14.19
C ILE A 23 -8.89 2.28 13.87
N ILE A 24 -9.42 3.50 13.94
CA ILE A 24 -10.79 3.82 13.52
C ILE A 24 -10.73 4.50 12.16
N LEU A 25 -11.46 3.96 11.19
CA LEU A 25 -11.53 4.47 9.82
C LEU A 25 -12.96 4.94 9.52
N HIS A 26 -13.13 6.24 9.30
CA HIS A 26 -14.41 6.80 8.89
C HIS A 26 -14.61 6.65 7.38
N CYS A 27 -15.69 5.96 6.99
CA CYS A 27 -15.93 5.52 5.63
C CYS A 27 -16.69 6.56 4.78
N TRP A 28 -16.54 6.42 3.47
CA TRP A 28 -17.29 7.13 2.44
C TRP A 28 -18.52 6.32 2.03
N SER A 29 -19.64 6.99 1.77
CA SER A 29 -20.92 6.39 1.36
C SER A 29 -21.22 6.49 -0.14
N SER A 30 -20.50 7.33 -0.88
CA SER A 30 -20.67 7.50 -2.32
C SER A 30 -19.89 6.44 -3.09
N PHE A 31 -20.55 5.73 -4.00
CA PHE A 31 -19.92 4.72 -4.85
C PHE A 31 -19.79 5.22 -6.28
N PRO A 32 -18.65 5.00 -6.94
CA PRO A 32 -18.56 5.11 -8.40
C PRO A 32 -19.60 4.22 -9.09
N ASP A 33 -20.36 4.79 -10.03
CA ASP A 33 -21.42 4.09 -10.75
C ASP A 33 -20.91 2.91 -11.61
N GLU A 34 -19.61 2.91 -11.95
CA GLU A 34 -18.95 1.93 -12.83
C GLU A 34 -18.16 0.84 -12.08
N LEU A 35 -18.35 0.68 -10.77
CA LEU A 35 -17.67 -0.38 -10.02
C LEU A 35 -18.25 -1.76 -10.35
N GLU A 36 -17.67 -2.41 -11.36
CA GLU A 36 -17.85 -3.85 -11.61
C GLU A 36 -17.23 -4.70 -10.49
N GLU A 37 -16.22 -4.15 -9.79
CA GLU A 37 -15.50 -4.80 -8.69
C GLU A 37 -16.06 -4.44 -7.30
N MET A 38 -15.87 -5.33 -6.32
CA MET A 38 -16.37 -5.16 -4.95
C MET A 38 -15.57 -4.15 -4.11
N LEU A 39 -14.39 -3.72 -4.58
CA LEU A 39 -13.49 -2.80 -3.89
C LEU A 39 -13.19 -1.58 -4.76
N ASN A 40 -12.84 -0.45 -4.13
CA ASN A 40 -12.48 0.79 -4.83
C ASN A 40 -10.98 1.12 -4.66
N PRO A 41 -10.06 0.45 -5.40
CA PRO A 41 -8.62 0.67 -5.24
C PRO A 41 -8.15 2.06 -5.71
N ILE A 42 -8.93 2.75 -6.54
CA ILE A 42 -8.63 4.10 -7.04
C ILE A 42 -9.08 5.19 -6.04
N GLY A 43 -9.91 4.82 -5.07
CA GLY A 43 -10.42 5.72 -4.05
C GLY A 43 -9.34 6.31 -3.13
N THR A 44 -9.63 7.47 -2.53
CA THR A 44 -8.71 8.16 -1.62
C THR A 44 -8.39 7.35 -0.36
N ILE A 45 -7.17 7.53 0.16
CA ILE A 45 -6.75 7.01 1.47
C ILE A 45 -7.13 7.91 2.64
N GLN A 46 -7.67 9.11 2.37
CA GLN A 46 -8.13 10.03 3.40
C GLN A 46 -9.50 9.55 3.92
N THR A 47 -9.63 9.43 5.23
CA THR A 47 -10.90 9.08 5.85
C THR A 47 -11.90 10.23 5.76
N ASN A 48 -13.19 9.90 5.87
CA ASN A 48 -14.25 10.90 5.86
C ASN A 48 -14.10 11.88 7.05
N PRO A 49 -14.04 13.21 6.80
CA PRO A 49 -13.87 14.20 7.86
C PRO A 49 -15.11 14.38 8.76
N TYR A 50 -16.29 13.93 8.32
CA TYR A 50 -17.54 14.04 9.08
C TYR A 50 -17.73 12.87 10.06
N THR A 51 -16.89 12.82 11.09
CA THR A 51 -16.75 11.65 11.99
C THR A 51 -18.02 11.29 12.76
N GLU A 52 -18.89 12.25 13.10
CA GLU A 52 -20.10 12.03 13.89
C GLU A 52 -21.19 11.27 13.13
N ASN A 53 -21.26 11.45 11.80
CA ASN A 53 -22.34 10.92 10.95
C ASN A 53 -21.85 9.83 9.99
N ALA A 54 -20.54 9.64 9.87
CA ALA A 54 -19.94 8.64 8.99
C ALA A 54 -19.94 7.25 9.64
N THR A 55 -20.21 6.21 8.84
CA THR A 55 -19.95 4.82 9.23
C THR A 55 -18.48 4.66 9.60
N ALA A 56 -18.20 4.07 10.76
CA ALA A 56 -16.85 3.83 11.24
C ALA A 56 -16.50 2.35 11.22
N LEU A 57 -15.31 2.02 10.73
CA LEU A 57 -14.73 0.69 10.78
C LEU A 57 -13.58 0.65 11.79
N HIS A 58 -13.69 -0.24 12.77
CA HIS A 58 -12.64 -0.47 13.77
C HIS A 58 -11.81 -1.67 13.35
N ILE A 59 -10.51 -1.46 13.14
CA ILE A 59 -9.58 -2.52 12.75
C ILE A 59 -8.38 -2.55 13.69
N HIS A 60 -7.75 -3.72 13.77
CA HIS A 60 -6.54 -3.94 14.55
C HIS A 60 -5.40 -4.40 13.62
N PHE A 61 -4.32 -3.62 13.56
CA PHE A 61 -3.10 -4.06 12.88
C PHE A 61 -2.21 -4.84 13.87
N PRO A 62 -1.82 -6.08 13.54
CA PRO A 62 -1.04 -6.91 14.43
C PRO A 62 0.35 -6.32 14.72
N GLU A 63 0.79 -6.42 15.98
CA GLU A 63 2.14 -6.06 16.39
C GLU A 63 3.06 -7.29 16.26
N HIS A 64 3.93 -7.28 15.26
CA HIS A 64 4.82 -8.41 14.96
C HIS A 64 6.17 -8.36 15.71
N SER A 65 6.55 -7.19 16.23
CA SER A 65 7.85 -6.99 16.90
C SER A 65 7.78 -5.87 17.91
N SER A 66 8.63 -5.95 18.95
CA SER A 66 8.78 -4.88 19.96
C SER A 66 9.41 -3.59 19.43
N HIS A 67 9.93 -3.62 18.20
CA HIS A 67 10.50 -2.46 17.51
C HIS A 67 9.64 -2.10 16.30
N SER A 68 9.62 -0.82 15.94
CA SER A 68 8.92 -0.35 14.73
C SER A 68 9.56 -0.95 13.47
N ILE A 69 8.72 -1.53 12.60
CA ILE A 69 9.12 -2.09 11.30
C ILE A 69 9.05 -0.96 10.28
N ILE A 70 10.18 -0.63 9.65
CA ILE A 70 10.28 0.44 8.65
C ILE A 70 10.49 -0.17 7.27
N PHE A 71 9.82 0.40 6.26
CA PHE A 71 10.02 0.05 4.87
C PHE A 71 11.51 0.18 4.49
N PRO A 72 12.10 -0.81 3.80
CA PRO A 72 13.51 -0.77 3.45
C PRO A 72 13.88 0.48 2.64
N PRO A 73 14.96 1.20 3.00
CA PRO A 73 15.46 2.30 2.18
C PRO A 73 15.83 1.84 0.77
N PHE A 74 15.79 2.77 -0.19
CA PHE A 74 16.05 2.49 -1.61
C PHE A 74 17.36 1.73 -1.85
N ASP A 75 18.45 2.10 -1.15
CA ASP A 75 19.75 1.42 -1.29
C ASP A 75 19.70 -0.05 -0.91
N LYS A 76 18.91 -0.40 0.11
CA LYS A 76 18.73 -1.80 0.53
C LYS A 76 17.91 -2.59 -0.49
N VAL A 77 16.87 -1.99 -1.06
CA VAL A 77 16.10 -2.61 -2.15
C VAL A 77 16.99 -2.82 -3.38
N ARG A 78 17.81 -1.83 -3.75
CA ARG A 78 18.75 -1.93 -4.87
C ARG A 78 19.80 -3.01 -4.63
N GLN A 79 20.34 -3.09 -3.41
CA GLN A 79 21.29 -4.14 -3.04
C GLN A 79 20.66 -5.53 -3.18
N LEU A 80 19.45 -5.71 -2.67
CA LEU A 80 18.71 -6.97 -2.81
C LEU A 80 18.47 -7.32 -4.28
N PHE A 81 18.05 -6.35 -5.10
CA PHE A 81 17.86 -6.55 -6.54
C PHE A 81 19.15 -7.00 -7.23
N SER A 82 20.29 -6.37 -6.93
CA SER A 82 21.58 -6.75 -7.50
C SER A 82 22.03 -8.16 -7.12
N LEU A 83 21.67 -8.62 -5.91
CA LEU A 83 21.98 -9.97 -5.44
C LEU A 83 21.07 -11.02 -6.10
N LEU A 84 19.80 -10.70 -6.30
CA LEU A 84 18.82 -11.63 -6.88
C LEU A 84 18.87 -11.67 -8.41
N PHE A 85 19.32 -10.60 -9.07
CA PHE A 85 19.34 -10.47 -10.53
C PHE A 85 20.72 -10.01 -11.05
N PRO A 86 21.80 -10.80 -10.87
CA PRO A 86 23.17 -10.39 -11.23
C PRO A 86 23.38 -10.15 -12.74
N PHE A 87 22.53 -10.71 -13.61
CA PHE A 87 22.70 -10.65 -15.06
C PHE A 87 21.95 -9.49 -15.76
N SER A 88 21.03 -8.79 -15.09
CA SER A 88 20.18 -7.78 -15.76
C SER A 88 20.91 -6.45 -16.08
N ILE A 89 22.01 -6.14 -15.39
CA ILE A 89 22.77 -4.89 -15.59
C ILE A 89 24.00 -5.11 -16.49
N ALA A 90 24.51 -6.34 -16.58
CA ALA A 90 25.72 -6.64 -17.36
C ALA A 90 25.47 -6.87 -18.87
N ASP A 91 24.24 -7.20 -19.27
CA ASP A 91 23.94 -7.65 -20.65
C ASP A 91 23.50 -6.52 -21.61
N ARG A 92 23.80 -5.25 -21.28
CA ARG A 92 23.63 -4.12 -22.22
C ARG A 92 24.92 -3.60 -22.84
N ARG A 93 26.04 -4.32 -22.68
CA ARG A 93 27.27 -4.02 -23.43
C ARG A 93 28.01 -5.31 -23.79
N ARG A 94 27.69 -5.88 -24.96
CA ARG A 94 28.70 -6.21 -25.97
C ARG A 94 28.10 -6.20 -27.39
N PRO A 95 28.63 -5.38 -28.30
CA PRO A 95 28.37 -5.50 -29.72
C PRO A 95 29.29 -6.61 -30.27
N SER A 96 28.75 -7.53 -31.05
CA SER A 96 29.57 -8.41 -31.89
C SER A 96 28.94 -8.48 -33.26
N HIS A 97 29.48 -7.63 -34.13
CA HIS A 97 29.72 -7.87 -35.55
C HIS A 97 29.17 -9.21 -36.06
N CYS A 98 28.11 -9.16 -36.86
CA CYS A 98 27.92 -10.18 -37.89
C CYS A 98 28.90 -9.89 -39.01
N GLN A 99 29.69 -10.92 -39.34
CA GLN A 99 30.47 -11.03 -40.58
C GLN A 99 29.58 -10.92 -41.81
#